data_AF-A0A3B0YW79-F1
#
_entry.id   AF-A0A3B0YW79-F1
#
_cell.length_a   1.000
_cell.length_b   1.000
_cell.length_c   1.000
_cell.angle_alpha   90.00
_cell.angle_beta   90.00
_cell.angle_gamma   90.00
#
_symmetry.space_group_name_H-M   'P 1'
#
loop_
_entity.id
_entity.type
_entity.pdbx_description
1 polymer ?
#
loop_
_entity_poly.entity_id
_entity_poly.type
_entity_poly.pdbx_seq_one_letter_code
_entity_poly.pdbx_strand_id
1 'polypeptide(L)'
;MTACRLVPFSEDPLAVTAKLVLEHYRKNLPDLSDCQILLPDTQCAPALRTALLKQAEALGYSALLGPHIGTLESWLAENVPPRRTVLDRPSRELILAEALRAGKALYADTDPWLLADELLTLFDEMTRAEQTPDDFEAFEAQLRQAYG
;
A
#
# COMPACT_ATOMS: atom_id res chain seq x y z
N MET A 1 -5.33 18.07 -9.61
CA MET A 1 -4.83 18.69 -8.36
C MET A 1 -5.33 17.86 -7.21
N THR A 2 -4.47 17.08 -6.56
CA THR A 2 -4.85 16.28 -5.39
C THR A 2 -5.01 17.23 -4.21
N ALA A 3 -6.24 17.44 -3.74
CA ALA A 3 -6.51 18.31 -2.60
C ALA A 3 -6.06 17.61 -1.31
N CYS A 4 -4.90 18.02 -0.77
CA CYS A 4 -4.45 17.58 0.54
C CYS A 4 -5.18 18.38 1.62
N ARG A 5 -5.81 17.69 2.58
CA ARG A 5 -6.42 18.31 3.77
C ARG A 5 -5.52 18.05 4.97
N LEU A 6 -5.00 19.13 5.56
CA LEU A 6 -4.30 19.06 6.83
C LEU A 6 -5.31 19.12 7.97
N VAL A 7 -5.20 18.19 8.91
CA VAL A 7 -6.01 18.13 10.13
C VAL A 7 -5.11 18.40 11.33
N PRO A 8 -5.43 19.36 12.20
CA PRO A 8 -4.67 19.60 13.42
C PRO A 8 -4.62 18.35 14.30
N PHE A 9 -3.52 18.14 15.02
CA PHE A 9 -3.36 16.98 15.91
C PHE A 9 -4.44 16.90 17.01
N SER A 10 -5.04 18.03 17.38
CA SER A 10 -6.14 18.11 18.35
C SER A 10 -7.50 17.64 17.83
N GLU A 11 -7.62 17.45 16.51
CA GLU A 11 -8.88 17.05 15.86
C GLU A 11 -8.83 15.59 15.43
N ASP A 12 -9.99 14.93 15.45
CA ASP A 12 -10.12 13.56 14.95
C ASP A 12 -10.15 13.57 13.41
N PRO A 13 -9.12 13.02 12.72
CA PRO A 13 -9.09 12.98 11.27
C PRO A 13 -10.22 12.15 10.66
N LEU A 14 -10.77 11.16 11.38
CA LEU A 14 -11.89 10.36 10.88
C LEU A 14 -13.18 11.17 10.89
N ALA A 15 -13.42 11.96 11.93
CA ALA A 15 -14.56 12.87 11.99
C ALA A 15 -14.49 13.94 10.90
N VAL A 16 -13.31 14.53 10.66
CA VAL A 16 -13.11 15.51 9.59
C VAL A 16 -13.32 14.84 8.22
N THR A 17 -12.78 13.65 8.01
CA THR A 17 -12.96 12.88 6.76
C THR A 17 -14.43 12.56 6.50
N ALA A 18 -15.16 12.08 7.52
CA ALA A 18 -16.58 11.79 7.41
C ALA A 18 -17.39 13.02 6.97
N LYS A 19 -17.10 14.19 7.56
CA LYS A 19 -17.73 15.44 7.17
C LYS A 19 -17.50 15.77 5.70
N LEU A 20 -16.25 15.68 5.25
CA LEU A 20 -15.87 15.99 3.86
C LEU A 20 -16.52 15.03 2.86
N VAL A 21 -16.62 13.74 3.21
CA VAL A 21 -17.31 12.73 2.36
C VAL A 21 -18.78 13.09 2.23
N LEU A 22 -19.48 13.36 3.34
CA LEU A 22 -20.92 13.71 3.30
C LEU A 22 -21.17 15.03 2.55
N GLU A 23 -20.28 16.02 2.67
CA GLU A 23 -20.36 17.27 1.91
C GLU A 23 -20.15 17.04 0.41
N HIS A 24 -19.18 16.21 0.03
CA HIS A 24 -18.89 15.89 -1.37
C HIS A 24 -20.04 15.12 -2.03
N TYR A 25 -20.59 14.12 -1.33
CA TYR A 25 -21.67 13.25 -1.83
C TYR A 25 -23.07 13.76 -1.50
N ARG A 26 -23.23 15.03 -1.09
CA ARG A 26 -24.51 15.58 -0.62
C ARG A 26 -25.70 15.35 -1.56
N LYS A 27 -25.46 15.33 -2.87
CA LYS A 27 -26.49 15.09 -3.89
C LYS A 27 -26.94 13.63 -4.01
N ASN A 28 -26.11 12.71 -3.54
CA ASN A 28 -26.30 11.27 -3.65
C ASN A 28 -26.73 10.65 -2.31
N LEU A 29 -26.67 11.41 -1.20
CA LEU A 29 -27.11 10.92 0.11
C LEU A 29 -28.58 10.43 0.08
N PRO A 30 -28.88 9.29 0.74
CA PRO A 30 -28.02 8.55 1.68
C PRO A 30 -27.09 7.48 1.03
N ASP A 31 -26.89 7.53 -0.29
CA ASP A 31 -26.07 6.56 -1.02
C ASP A 31 -24.59 6.99 -1.12
N LEU A 32 -23.69 6.16 -0.56
CA LEU A 32 -22.24 6.30 -0.65
C LEU A 32 -21.58 5.07 -1.32
N SER A 33 -22.31 4.20 -2.02
CA SER A 33 -21.73 2.99 -2.64
C SER A 33 -20.64 3.29 -3.66
N ASP A 34 -20.70 4.43 -4.35
CA ASP A 34 -19.66 4.85 -5.28
C ASP A 34 -18.42 5.45 -4.60
N CYS A 35 -18.45 5.63 -3.27
CA CYS A 35 -17.35 6.20 -2.52
C CYS A 35 -16.34 5.11 -2.11
N GLN A 36 -15.10 5.29 -2.57
CA GLN A 36 -13.94 4.48 -2.22
C GLN A 36 -13.07 5.24 -1.21
N ILE A 37 -12.83 4.63 -0.06
CA ILE A 37 -11.96 5.18 0.99
C ILE A 37 -10.82 4.20 1.23
N LEU A 38 -9.60 4.65 0.92
CA LEU A 38 -8.38 3.87 1.11
C LEU A 38 -7.70 4.29 2.40
N LEU A 39 -7.42 3.32 3.26
CA LEU A 39 -6.71 3.48 4.53
C LEU A 39 -5.37 2.72 4.50
N PRO A 40 -4.39 3.09 5.34
CA PRO A 40 -3.15 2.32 5.49
C PRO A 40 -3.41 0.89 5.98
N ASP A 41 -4.40 0.73 6.86
CA ASP A 41 -4.89 -0.54 7.37
C ASP A 41 -6.40 -0.45 7.68
N THR A 42 -7.02 -1.57 8.06
CA THR A 42 -8.47 -1.64 8.30
C THR A 42 -8.88 -1.35 9.75
N GLN A 43 -7.96 -1.03 10.66
CA GLN A 43 -8.25 -0.90 12.09
C GLN A 43 -9.20 0.27 12.37
N CYS A 44 -9.04 1.38 11.64
CA CYS A 44 -9.87 2.57 11.79
C CYS A 44 -11.21 2.51 11.01
N ALA A 45 -11.43 1.49 10.19
CA ALA A 45 -12.62 1.41 9.34
C ALA A 45 -13.95 1.40 10.14
N PRO A 46 -14.09 0.66 11.26
CA PRO A 46 -15.31 0.72 12.07
C PRO A 46 -15.56 2.11 12.67
N ALA A 47 -14.51 2.78 13.17
CA ALA A 47 -14.62 4.12 13.74
C ALA A 47 -15.05 5.14 12.69
N LEU A 48 -14.53 5.04 11.46
CA LEU A 48 -14.95 5.90 10.35
C LEU A 48 -16.41 5.69 9.96
N ARG A 49 -16.88 4.44 9.90
CA ARG A 49 -18.31 4.14 9.63
C ARG A 49 -19.22 4.76 10.69
N THR A 50 -18.83 4.66 11.97
CA THR A 50 -19.56 5.30 13.07
C THR A 50 -19.58 6.82 12.93
N ALA A 51 -18.46 7.44 12.56
CA ALA A 51 -18.39 8.89 12.34
C ALA A 51 -19.28 9.34 11.18
N LEU A 52 -19.31 8.60 10.07
CA LEU A 52 -20.19 8.85 8.93
C LEU A 52 -21.66 8.79 9.33
N LEU A 53 -22.08 7.71 10.01
CA LEU A 53 -23.46 7.55 10.45
C LEU A 53 -23.88 8.65 11.41
N LYS A 54 -23.08 8.93 12.45
CA LYS A 54 -23.37 9.97 13.45
C LYS A 54 -23.56 11.36 12.80
N GLN A 55 -22.75 11.69 11.80
CA GLN A 55 -22.86 12.97 11.11
C GLN A 55 -24.01 12.99 10.09
N ALA A 56 -24.31 11.87 9.44
CA ALA A 56 -25.46 11.75 8.56
C ALA A 56 -26.78 11.82 9.32
N GLU A 57 -26.86 11.29 10.53
CA GLU A 57 -28.00 11.45 11.43
C GLU A 57 -28.29 12.92 11.72
N ALA A 58 -27.24 13.74 11.95
CA ALA A 58 -27.38 15.18 12.12
C ALA A 58 -27.88 15.91 10.86
N LEU A 59 -27.76 15.28 9.68
CA LEU A 59 -28.32 15.74 8.41
C LEU A 59 -29.72 15.17 8.12
N GLY A 60 -30.28 14.36 9.02
CA GLY A 60 -31.60 13.77 8.90
C GLY A 60 -31.65 12.37 8.26
N TYR A 61 -30.50 11.72 8.05
CA TYR A 61 -30.42 10.37 7.51
C TYR A 61 -30.16 9.35 8.62
N SER A 62 -31.12 8.47 8.89
CA SER A 62 -31.01 7.43 9.93
C SER A 62 -30.16 6.22 9.50
N ALA A 63 -29.80 6.13 8.22
CA ALA A 63 -28.96 5.09 7.65
C ALA A 63 -28.25 5.61 6.41
N LEU A 64 -27.13 4.98 6.07
CA LEU A 64 -26.35 5.21 4.86
C LEU A 64 -26.16 3.89 4.11
N LEU A 65 -26.24 3.91 2.78
CA LEU A 65 -25.63 2.86 1.99
C LEU A 65 -24.12 3.10 2.00
N GLY A 66 -23.38 2.25 2.71
CA GLY A 66 -22.02 2.56 3.15
C GLY A 66 -21.00 2.60 2.01
N PRO A 67 -19.91 3.38 2.18
CA PRO A 67 -18.79 3.37 1.26
C PRO A 67 -17.98 2.08 1.35
N HIS A 68 -17.20 1.82 0.31
CA HIS A 68 -16.14 0.83 0.34
C HIS A 68 -14.95 1.40 1.12
N ILE A 69 -14.58 0.74 2.22
CA ILE A 69 -13.45 1.12 3.07
C ILE A 69 -12.50 -0.06 3.13
N GLY A 70 -11.29 0.11 2.61
CA GLY A 70 -10.28 -0.94 2.52
C GLY A 70 -8.87 -0.38 2.43
N THR A 71 -7.91 -1.23 2.11
CA THR A 71 -6.52 -0.82 1.86
C THR A 71 -6.29 -0.65 0.36
N LEU A 72 -5.20 0.04 0.00
CA LEU A 72 -4.79 0.10 -1.41
C LEU A 72 -4.53 -1.30 -1.97
N GLU A 73 -3.94 -2.19 -1.17
CA GLU A 73 -3.68 -3.58 -1.55
C GLU A 73 -4.96 -4.35 -1.83
N SER A 74 -5.95 -4.30 -0.93
CA SER A 74 -7.23 -5.00 -1.14
C SER A 74 -7.96 -4.45 -2.35
N TRP A 75 -7.95 -3.12 -2.53
CA TRP A 75 -8.56 -2.48 -3.69
C TRP A 75 -7.88 -2.91 -5.00
N LEU A 76 -6.54 -2.99 -5.03
CA LEU A 76 -5.80 -3.47 -6.20
C LEU A 76 -6.13 -4.94 -6.51
N ALA A 77 -6.17 -5.80 -5.50
CA ALA A 77 -6.49 -7.22 -5.68
C ALA A 77 -7.90 -7.44 -6.29
N GLU A 78 -8.88 -6.62 -5.91
CA GLU A 78 -10.25 -6.71 -6.40
C GLU A 78 -10.46 -6.08 -7.78
N ASN A 79 -9.72 -5.01 -8.11
CA ASN A 79 -9.99 -4.17 -9.28
C ASN A 79 -8.96 -4.30 -10.40
N VAL A 80 -7.78 -4.85 -10.11
CA VAL A 80 -6.68 -4.95 -11.07
C VAL A 80 -6.26 -6.41 -11.19
N PRO A 81 -6.76 -7.16 -12.19
CA PRO A 81 -6.33 -8.54 -12.38
C PRO A 81 -4.81 -8.57 -12.63
N PRO A 82 -4.06 -9.44 -11.93
CA PRO A 82 -2.62 -9.51 -12.09
C PRO A 82 -2.29 -9.92 -13.52
N ARG A 83 -1.48 -9.12 -14.21
CA ARG A 83 -1.00 -9.44 -15.57
C ARG A 83 0.05 -10.55 -15.56
N ARG A 84 0.68 -10.77 -14.41
CA ARG A 84 1.72 -11.77 -14.16
C ARG A 84 1.56 -12.29 -12.74
N THR A 85 1.97 -13.53 -12.50
CA THR A 85 2.03 -14.09 -11.15
C THR A 85 3.01 -13.28 -10.31
N VAL A 86 2.51 -12.72 -9.20
CA VAL A 86 3.36 -12.11 -8.17
C VAL A 86 3.85 -13.23 -7.28
N LEU A 87 5.17 -13.38 -7.17
CA LEU A 87 5.79 -14.42 -6.35
C LEU A 87 5.76 -14.01 -4.88
N ASP A 88 5.40 -14.95 -4.00
CA ASP A 88 5.53 -14.75 -2.56
C ASP A 88 7.00 -14.77 -2.11
N ARG A 89 7.27 -14.31 -0.89
CA ARG A 89 8.65 -14.24 -0.37
C ARG A 89 9.38 -15.60 -0.43
N PRO A 90 8.79 -16.73 0.02
CA PRO A 90 9.46 -18.02 -0.08
C PRO A 90 9.81 -18.43 -1.51
N SER A 91 8.92 -18.18 -2.48
CA SER A 91 9.21 -18.48 -3.89
C SER A 91 10.33 -17.60 -4.44
N ARG A 92 10.35 -16.31 -4.11
CA ARG A 92 11.45 -15.39 -4.49
C ARG A 92 12.78 -15.85 -3.90
N GLU A 93 12.77 -16.25 -2.63
CA GLU A 93 13.96 -16.70 -1.89
C GLU A 93 14.54 -17.98 -2.49
N LEU A 94 13.68 -18.96 -2.79
CA LEU A 94 14.10 -20.21 -3.44
C LEU A 94 14.75 -19.95 -4.80
N ILE A 95 14.11 -19.15 -5.67
CA ILE A 95 14.63 -18.83 -7.00
C ILE A 95 16.00 -18.13 -6.89
N LEU A 96 16.12 -17.18 -5.97
CA LEU A 96 17.35 -16.42 -5.79
C LEU A 96 18.46 -17.28 -5.20
N ALA A 97 18.18 -18.10 -4.19
CA ALA A 97 19.15 -19.02 -3.60
C ALA A 97 19.65 -20.05 -4.63
N GLU A 98 18.78 -20.57 -5.50
CA GLU A 98 19.18 -21.46 -6.60
C GLU A 98 20.09 -20.77 -7.61
N ALA A 99 19.75 -19.54 -8.02
CA ALA A 99 20.58 -18.74 -8.92
C ALA A 99 21.95 -18.43 -8.30
N LEU A 100 21.98 -18.07 -7.02
CA LEU A 100 23.22 -17.81 -6.29
C LEU A 100 24.07 -19.08 -6.22
N ARG A 101 23.50 -20.25 -5.93
CA ARG A 101 24.25 -21.53 -5.86
C ARG A 101 25.05 -21.82 -7.13
N ALA A 102 24.53 -21.45 -8.30
CA ALA A 102 25.26 -21.60 -9.56
C ALA A 102 26.54 -20.73 -9.62
N GLY A 103 26.55 -19.61 -8.90
CA GLY A 103 27.68 -18.67 -8.79
C GLY A 103 28.53 -18.83 -7.53
N LYS A 104 28.46 -19.96 -6.81
CA LYS A 104 29.12 -20.14 -5.48
C LYS A 104 30.61 -19.78 -5.45
N ALA A 105 31.32 -19.90 -6.57
CA ALA A 105 32.71 -19.48 -6.67
C ALA A 105 32.95 -17.97 -6.40
N LEU A 106 31.90 -17.14 -6.46
CA LEU A 106 31.99 -15.67 -6.35
C LEU A 106 31.91 -15.15 -4.90
N TYR A 107 31.39 -15.93 -3.94
CA TYR A 107 31.07 -15.43 -2.59
C TYR A 107 31.56 -16.33 -1.44
N ALA A 108 32.63 -17.09 -1.67
CA ALA A 108 33.35 -17.88 -0.66
C ALA A 108 32.43 -18.78 0.23
N ASP A 109 32.46 -18.58 1.55
CA ASP A 109 31.76 -19.38 2.57
C ASP A 109 30.37 -18.85 2.94
N THR A 110 29.87 -17.81 2.27
CA THR A 110 28.53 -17.27 2.57
C THR A 110 27.45 -18.26 2.14
N ASP A 111 26.49 -18.51 3.04
CA ASP A 111 25.32 -19.34 2.75
C ASP A 111 24.46 -18.66 1.67
N PRO A 112 24.19 -19.32 0.52
CA PRO A 112 23.33 -18.79 -0.52
C PRO A 112 21.94 -18.36 -0.03
N TRP A 113 21.41 -19.00 1.01
CA TRP A 113 20.12 -18.62 1.59
C TRP A 113 20.20 -17.28 2.33
N LEU A 114 21.24 -17.09 3.15
CA LEU A 114 21.47 -15.83 3.84
C LEU A 114 21.65 -14.69 2.83
N LEU A 115 22.46 -14.91 1.79
CA LEU A 115 22.66 -13.91 0.75
C LEU A 115 21.39 -13.62 -0.05
N ALA A 116 20.55 -14.62 -0.29
CA ALA A 116 19.25 -14.41 -0.94
C ALA A 116 18.32 -13.52 -0.10
N ASP A 117 18.25 -13.74 1.22
CA ASP A 117 17.41 -12.93 2.11
C ASP A 117 17.86 -11.45 2.18
N GLU A 118 19.18 -11.23 2.27
CA GLU A 118 19.77 -9.88 2.26
C GLU A 118 19.51 -9.16 0.92
N LEU A 119 19.71 -9.84 -0.21
CA LEU A 119 19.45 -9.27 -1.53
C LEU A 119 17.96 -8.98 -1.76
N LEU A 120 17.05 -9.85 -1.29
CA LEU A 120 15.61 -9.58 -1.37
C LEU A 120 15.21 -8.37 -0.54
N THR A 121 15.82 -8.21 0.64
CA THR A 121 15.59 -7.03 1.48
C THR A 121 16.05 -5.76 0.77
N LEU A 122 17.24 -5.78 0.16
CA LEU A 122 17.75 -4.68 -0.67
C LEU A 122 16.81 -4.38 -1.85
N PHE A 123 16.33 -5.40 -2.57
CA PHE A 123 15.42 -5.19 -3.70
C PHE A 123 14.07 -4.60 -3.26
N ASP A 124 13.54 -5.02 -2.11
CA ASP A 124 12.31 -4.46 -1.54
C ASP A 124 12.52 -2.98 -1.13
N GLU A 125 13.70 -2.61 -0.61
CA GLU A 125 14.08 -1.23 -0.30
C GLU A 125 14.22 -0.36 -1.55
N MET A 126 14.92 -0.85 -2.58
CA MET A 126 15.05 -0.15 -3.87
C MET A 126 13.69 0.06 -4.54
N THR A 127 12.83 -0.95 -4.52
CA THR A 127 11.47 -0.85 -5.05
C THR A 127 10.67 0.23 -4.30
N ARG A 128 10.81 0.31 -2.97
CA ARG A 128 10.17 1.36 -2.15
C ARG A 128 10.70 2.76 -2.47
N ALA A 129 11.97 2.88 -2.84
CA ALA A 129 12.59 4.12 -3.28
C ALA A 129 12.28 4.47 -4.75
N GLU A 130 11.40 3.70 -5.42
CA GLU A 130 11.10 3.82 -6.85
C GLU A 130 12.33 3.65 -7.75
N GLN A 131 13.33 2.90 -7.27
CA GLN A 131 14.56 2.56 -7.99
C GLN A 131 14.45 1.16 -8.57
N THR A 132 14.07 1.09 -9.85
CA THR A 132 13.99 -0.16 -10.60
C THR A 132 14.98 -0.11 -11.77
N PRO A 133 16.26 -0.47 -11.56
CA PRO A 133 17.24 -0.46 -12.65
C PRO A 133 16.87 -1.49 -13.71
N ASP A 134 16.96 -1.08 -14.98
CA ASP A 134 16.62 -1.93 -16.12
C ASP A 134 17.70 -2.98 -16.44
N ASP A 135 18.94 -2.72 -16.00
CA ASP A 135 20.10 -3.58 -16.23
C ASP A 135 21.09 -3.56 -15.05
N PHE A 136 22.14 -4.39 -15.18
CA PHE A 136 23.16 -4.54 -14.15
C PHE A 136 24.04 -3.30 -13.99
N GLU A 137 24.35 -2.57 -15.06
CA GLU A 137 25.19 -1.37 -14.98
C GLU A 137 24.47 -0.26 -14.22
N ALA A 138 23.17 -0.07 -14.49
CA ALA A 138 22.31 0.83 -13.77
C ALA A 138 22.17 0.43 -12.28
N PHE A 139 22.03 -0.87 -12.01
CA PHE A 139 22.01 -1.39 -10.64
C PHE A 139 23.31 -1.10 -9.89
N GLU A 140 24.47 -1.39 -10.51
CA GLU A 140 25.78 -1.11 -9.91
C GLU A 140 25.99 0.39 -9.66
N ALA A 141 25.63 1.25 -10.61
CA ALA A 141 25.74 2.69 -10.46
C ALA A 141 24.90 3.22 -9.29
N GLN A 142 23.68 2.70 -9.12
CA GLN A 142 22.81 3.04 -7.99
C GLN A 142 23.41 2.61 -6.65
N LEU A 143 23.97 1.40 -6.58
CA LEU A 143 24.64 0.93 -5.36
C LEU A 143 25.86 1.77 -5.00
N ARG A 144 26.69 2.12 -5.99
CA ARG A 144 27.86 3.00 -5.76
C ARG A 144 27.45 4.39 -5.29
N GLN A 145 26.34 4.93 -5.78
CA GLN A 145 25.85 6.24 -5.33
C GLN A 145 25.31 6.19 -3.89
N ALA A 146 24.64 5.10 -3.51
CA ALA A 146 24.01 4.97 -2.20
C ALA A 146 24.98 4.57 -1.07
N TYR A 147 26.01 3.77 -1.39
CA TYR A 147 26.90 3.15 -0.40
C TYR A 147 28.41 3.34 -0.67
N GLY A 148 28.80 4.01 -1.75
CA GLY A 148 30.19 4.24 -2.16
C GLY A 148 30.78 5.59 -1.78
#